data_AF-A0A1D8GSR2-F1
#
_entry.id   AF-A0A1D8GSR2-F1
#
_cell.length_a   1.000
_cell.length_b   1.000
_cell.length_c   1.000
_cell.angle_alpha   90.00
_cell.angle_beta   90.00
_cell.angle_gamma   90.00
#
_symmetry.space_group_name_H-M   'P 1'
#
loop_
_entity.id
_entity.type
_entity.pdbx_description
1 polymer ?
#
loop_
_entity_poly.entity_id
_entity_poly.type
_entity_poly.pdbx_seq_one_letter_code
_entity_poly.pdbx_strand_id
1 'polypeptide(L)'
;PWGQMSFWGATVITNLLSAIPYIGTTLVEWIWGGFSVDNATLTRFFTFHFLLPFAIIGVSMMYLLFLHETGSNNPTGLTSNTDKIPFHPYFSYKDMLGALLLIIILLLLALFSPNLLGDPENFTPANPLVTPPHIKPEWYFLFAYAILRSIPNKLGGVLALLFSIL
;
A
#
# COMPACT_ATOMS: atom_id res chain seq x y z
N PRO A 1 -14.51 3.23 1.75
CA PRO A 1 -15.36 4.43 1.50
C PRO A 1 -15.51 4.64 0.00
N TRP A 2 -16.58 5.29 -0.45
CA TRP A 2 -16.83 5.58 -1.87
C TRP A 2 -16.87 7.09 -2.12
N GLY A 3 -15.77 7.76 -1.78
CA GLY A 3 -15.59 9.19 -1.99
C GLY A 3 -14.87 9.53 -3.30
N GLN A 4 -14.71 10.81 -3.59
CA GLN A 4 -14.09 11.29 -4.83
C GLN A 4 -12.66 10.75 -5.03
N MET A 5 -11.78 10.88 -4.04
CA MET A 5 -10.41 10.39 -4.16
C MET A 5 -10.35 8.87 -4.31
N SER A 6 -11.23 8.12 -3.62
CA SER A 6 -11.32 6.67 -3.78
C SER A 6 -11.71 6.25 -5.20
N PHE A 7 -12.75 6.87 -5.78
CA PHE A 7 -13.20 6.53 -7.14
C PHE A 7 -12.16 6.89 -8.21
N TRP A 8 -11.67 8.12 -8.16
CA TRP A 8 -10.73 8.60 -9.17
C TRP A 8 -9.35 7.97 -9.02
N GLY A 9 -8.91 7.71 -7.77
CA GLY A 9 -7.71 6.94 -7.49
C GLY A 9 -7.78 5.53 -8.07
N ALA A 10 -8.89 4.81 -7.83
CA ALA A 10 -9.12 3.50 -8.44
C ALA A 10 -9.06 3.56 -9.97
N THR A 11 -9.75 4.54 -10.57
CA THR A 11 -9.77 4.76 -12.02
C THR A 11 -8.36 4.95 -12.57
N VAL A 12 -7.58 5.88 -12.02
CA VAL A 12 -6.23 6.17 -12.51
C VAL A 12 -5.27 4.99 -12.31
N ILE A 13 -5.24 4.38 -11.12
CA ILE A 13 -4.28 3.32 -10.77
C ILE A 13 -4.52 2.08 -11.63
N THR A 14 -5.75 1.59 -11.71
CA THR A 14 -6.07 0.42 -12.54
C THR A 14 -5.81 0.67 -14.01
N ASN A 15 -6.08 1.90 -14.50
CA ASN A 15 -5.85 2.24 -15.90
C ASN A 15 -4.36 2.30 -16.28
N LEU A 16 -3.43 2.27 -15.31
CA LEU A 16 -2.00 2.08 -15.61
C LEU A 16 -1.73 0.77 -16.35
N LEU A 17 -2.54 -0.28 -16.11
CA LEU A 17 -2.40 -1.57 -16.81
C LEU A 17 -2.71 -1.49 -18.30
N SER A 18 -3.47 -0.49 -18.75
CA SER A 18 -3.67 -0.25 -20.18
C SER A 18 -2.40 0.17 -20.93
N ALA A 19 -1.31 0.46 -20.21
CA ALA A 19 0.00 0.66 -20.82
C ALA A 19 0.61 -0.64 -21.37
N ILE A 20 0.15 -1.81 -20.93
CA ILE A 20 0.65 -3.11 -21.39
C ILE A 20 0.25 -3.32 -22.86
N PRO A 21 1.20 -3.54 -23.78
CA PRO A 21 0.90 -3.77 -25.19
C PRO A 21 -0.06 -4.95 -25.41
N TYR A 22 -0.94 -4.81 -26.40
CA TYR A 22 -1.90 -5.83 -26.89
C TYR A 22 -3.03 -6.22 -25.92
N ILE A 23 -2.76 -6.43 -24.64
CA ILE A 23 -3.72 -6.97 -23.67
C ILE A 23 -4.17 -5.96 -22.61
N GLY A 24 -3.55 -4.78 -22.54
CA GLY A 24 -3.73 -3.84 -21.44
C GLY A 24 -5.17 -3.37 -21.25
N THR A 25 -5.88 -3.02 -22.33
CA THR A 25 -7.28 -2.56 -22.25
C THR A 25 -8.20 -3.66 -21.73
N THR A 26 -8.06 -4.88 -22.25
CA THR A 26 -8.82 -6.05 -21.81
C THR A 26 -8.57 -6.36 -20.33
N LEU A 27 -7.33 -6.21 -19.84
CA LEU A 27 -7.00 -6.40 -18.43
C LEU A 27 -7.70 -5.37 -17.52
N VAL A 28 -7.75 -4.11 -17.95
CA VAL A 28 -8.42 -3.03 -17.19
C VAL A 28 -9.91 -3.32 -17.07
N GLU A 29 -10.59 -3.59 -18.19
CA GLU A 29 -12.03 -3.90 -18.21
C GLU A 29 -12.32 -5.19 -17.42
N TRP A 30 -11.44 -6.18 -17.50
CA TRP A 30 -11.56 -7.41 -16.71
C TRP A 30 -11.44 -7.15 -15.21
N ILE A 31 -10.57 -6.24 -14.77
CA ILE A 31 -10.48 -5.85 -13.36
C ILE A 31 -11.72 -5.08 -12.93
N TRP A 32 -12.18 -4.14 -13.75
CA TRP A 32 -13.39 -3.36 -13.46
C TRP A 32 -14.65 -4.23 -13.43
N GLY A 33 -14.69 -5.30 -14.23
CA GLY A 33 -15.90 -6.07 -14.46
C GLY A 33 -16.93 -5.29 -15.30
N GLY A 34 -16.44 -4.40 -16.18
CA GLY A 34 -17.24 -3.45 -16.95
C GLY A 34 -16.34 -2.43 -17.67
N PHE A 35 -16.96 -1.40 -18.26
CA PHE A 35 -16.25 -0.36 -19.04
C PHE A 35 -15.72 0.80 -18.19
N SER A 36 -16.12 0.90 -16.93
CA SER A 36 -15.63 1.88 -15.97
C SER A 36 -15.61 1.28 -14.57
N VAL A 37 -14.94 1.97 -13.64
CA VAL A 37 -15.08 1.67 -12.21
C VAL A 37 -16.55 1.86 -11.81
N ASP A 38 -17.16 0.81 -11.26
CA ASP A 38 -18.56 0.82 -10.82
C ASP A 38 -18.79 -0.23 -9.71
N ASN A 39 -20.05 -0.57 -9.41
CA ASN A 39 -20.45 -1.48 -8.34
C ASN A 39 -19.77 -2.86 -8.41
N ALA A 40 -19.59 -3.41 -9.62
CA ALA A 40 -18.87 -4.67 -9.82
C ALA A 40 -17.41 -4.57 -9.33
N THR A 41 -16.75 -3.43 -9.62
CA THR A 41 -15.39 -3.15 -9.16
C THR A 41 -15.35 -3.03 -7.64
N LEU A 42 -16.25 -2.23 -7.05
CA LEU A 42 -16.29 -2.00 -5.60
C LEU A 42 -16.49 -3.31 -4.81
N THR A 43 -17.44 -4.15 -5.26
CA THR A 43 -17.71 -5.44 -4.61
C THR A 43 -16.48 -6.35 -4.63
N ARG A 44 -15.78 -6.43 -5.77
CA ARG A 44 -14.55 -7.24 -5.89
C ARG A 44 -13.41 -6.65 -5.07
N PHE A 45 -13.26 -5.33 -5.07
CA PHE A 45 -12.23 -4.64 -4.29
C PHE A 45 -12.42 -4.89 -2.80
N PHE A 46 -13.66 -4.88 -2.30
CA PHE A 46 -13.95 -5.26 -0.92
C PHE A 46 -13.53 -6.70 -0.63
N THR A 47 -13.90 -7.66 -1.49
CA THR A 47 -13.51 -9.07 -1.33
C THR A 47 -11.99 -9.26 -1.33
N PHE A 48 -11.28 -8.61 -2.24
CA PHE A 48 -9.80 -8.65 -2.25
C PHE A 48 -9.19 -7.96 -1.04
N HIS A 49 -9.71 -6.80 -0.66
CA HIS A 49 -9.25 -6.08 0.53
C HIS A 49 -9.44 -6.90 1.81
N PHE A 50 -10.50 -7.70 1.89
CA PHE A 50 -10.72 -8.63 3.00
C PHE A 50 -9.75 -9.83 2.94
N LEU A 51 -9.52 -10.40 1.76
CA LEU A 51 -8.72 -11.61 1.60
C LEU A 51 -7.21 -11.36 1.74
N LEU A 52 -6.69 -10.27 1.16
CA LEU A 52 -5.26 -10.01 1.06
C LEU A 52 -4.53 -9.90 2.42
N PRO A 53 -5.10 -9.30 3.49
CA PRO A 53 -4.49 -9.32 4.81
C PRO A 53 -4.16 -10.74 5.32
N PHE A 54 -5.02 -11.73 5.05
CA PHE A 54 -4.76 -13.12 5.43
C PHE A 54 -3.66 -13.75 4.59
N ALA A 55 -3.59 -13.41 3.30
CA ALA A 55 -2.47 -13.81 2.46
C ALA A 55 -1.15 -13.20 2.95
N ILE A 56 -1.15 -11.93 3.37
CA ILE A 56 0.01 -11.24 3.96
C ILE A 56 0.46 -11.94 5.25
N ILE A 57 -0.46 -12.38 6.11
CA ILE A 57 -0.11 -13.18 7.30
C ILE A 57 0.63 -14.46 6.88
N GLY A 58 0.12 -15.18 5.87
CA GLY A 58 0.77 -16.40 5.35
C GLY A 58 2.19 -16.14 4.83
N VAL A 59 2.36 -15.09 4.02
CA VAL A 59 3.70 -14.69 3.52
C VAL A 59 4.61 -14.22 4.66
N SER A 60 4.07 -13.54 5.67
CA SER A 60 4.85 -13.09 6.85
C SER A 60 5.35 -14.27 7.68
N MET A 61 4.56 -15.33 7.83
CA MET A 61 5.01 -16.57 8.48
C MET A 61 6.13 -17.25 7.69
N MET A 62 5.99 -17.33 6.36
CA MET A 62 7.04 -17.86 5.49
C MET A 62 8.33 -17.03 5.59
N TYR A 63 8.20 -15.71 5.62
CA TYR A 63 9.32 -14.79 5.85
C TYR A 63 10.03 -15.07 7.17
N LEU A 64 9.28 -15.21 8.28
CA LEU A 64 9.86 -15.52 9.59
C LEU A 64 10.53 -16.90 9.65
N LEU A 65 10.00 -17.89 8.91
CA LEU A 65 10.63 -19.19 8.78
C LEU A 65 12.02 -19.05 8.16
N PHE A 66 12.15 -18.36 7.02
CA PHE A 66 13.45 -18.12 6.39
C PHE A 66 14.38 -17.25 7.24
N LEU A 67 13.84 -16.31 8.00
CA LEU A 67 14.62 -15.52 8.95
C LEU A 67 15.21 -16.42 10.06
N HIS A 68 14.46 -17.42 10.55
CA HIS A 68 14.93 -18.32 11.59
C HIS A 68 16.00 -19.31 11.13
N GLU A 69 16.09 -19.60 9.82
CA GLU A 69 17.19 -20.42 9.27
C GLU A 69 18.56 -19.73 9.38
N THR A 70 18.60 -18.40 9.28
CA THR A 70 19.86 -17.63 9.30
C THR A 70 20.07 -16.82 10.58
N GLY A 71 19.00 -16.47 11.27
CA GLY A 71 18.99 -15.51 12.37
C GLY A 71 19.02 -14.05 11.90
N SER A 72 18.79 -13.12 12.84
CA SER A 72 18.84 -11.69 12.54
C SER A 72 20.25 -11.19 12.25
N ASN A 73 20.36 -10.25 11.31
CA ASN A 73 21.56 -9.43 11.16
C ASN A 73 21.70 -8.43 12.33
N ASN A 74 22.84 -7.74 12.42
CA ASN A 74 23.12 -6.72 13.43
C ASN A 74 23.78 -5.49 12.79
N PRO A 75 23.83 -4.33 13.49
CA PRO A 75 24.33 -3.08 12.92
C PRO A 75 25.76 -3.10 12.38
N THR A 76 26.61 -4.01 12.87
CA THR A 76 28.00 -4.12 12.38
C THR A 76 28.12 -4.92 11.09
N GLY A 77 27.08 -5.69 10.71
CA GLY A 77 27.10 -6.61 9.58
C GLY A 77 28.04 -7.81 9.75
N LEU A 78 28.72 -7.95 10.90
CA LEU A 78 29.57 -9.09 11.22
C LEU A 78 28.73 -10.23 11.81
N THR A 79 29.29 -11.46 11.83
CA THR A 79 28.60 -12.58 12.48
C THR A 79 28.44 -12.34 13.98
N SER A 80 27.23 -12.52 14.49
CA SER A 80 26.88 -12.37 15.92
C SER A 80 26.95 -13.68 16.70
N ASN A 81 27.41 -14.78 16.09
CA ASN A 81 27.39 -16.11 16.70
C ASN A 81 28.16 -16.20 18.03
N THR A 82 29.17 -15.35 18.23
CA THR A 82 29.99 -15.33 19.44
C THR A 82 29.32 -14.62 20.62
N ASP A 83 28.26 -13.85 20.38
CA ASP A 83 27.61 -13.00 21.39
C ASP A 83 26.08 -12.97 21.18
N LYS A 84 25.44 -14.14 21.30
CA LYS A 84 23.98 -14.25 21.25
C LYS A 84 23.40 -14.14 22.66
N ILE A 85 22.32 -13.39 22.77
CA ILE A 85 21.46 -13.37 23.96
C ILE A 85 20.11 -14.01 23.63
N PRO A 86 19.42 -14.63 24.61
CA PRO A 86 18.10 -15.20 24.37
C PRO A 86 17.08 -14.10 24.03
N PHE A 87 16.04 -14.45 23.26
CA PHE A 87 15.00 -13.49 22.88
C PHE A 87 14.27 -12.93 24.12
N HIS A 88 13.86 -13.81 25.02
CA HIS A 88 13.27 -13.45 26.32
C HIS A 88 14.36 -13.45 27.41
N PRO A 89 14.42 -12.44 28.30
CA PRO A 89 13.50 -11.30 28.42
C PRO A 89 13.86 -10.07 27.56
N TYR A 90 15.07 -10.06 26.98
CA TYR A 90 15.69 -8.87 26.42
C TYR A 90 14.87 -8.20 25.30
N PHE A 91 14.59 -8.94 24.22
CA PHE A 91 13.85 -8.42 23.09
C PHE A 91 12.34 -8.38 23.38
N SER A 92 11.81 -9.28 24.21
CA SER A 92 10.39 -9.22 24.61
C SER A 92 10.02 -7.89 25.28
N TYR A 93 10.82 -7.40 26.23
CA TYR A 93 10.54 -6.12 26.88
C TYR A 93 10.82 -4.92 25.98
N LYS A 94 11.85 -5.00 25.13
CA LYS A 94 12.14 -3.97 24.13
C LYS A 94 10.98 -3.83 23.12
N ASP A 95 10.44 -4.94 22.65
CA ASP A 95 9.31 -4.97 21.72
C ASP A 95 8.02 -4.48 22.39
N MET A 96 7.79 -4.81 23.66
CA MET A 96 6.66 -4.28 24.43
C MET A 96 6.72 -2.76 24.57
N LEU A 97 7.90 -2.18 24.82
CA LEU A 97 8.10 -0.74 24.82
C LEU A 97 7.80 -0.14 23.43
N GLY A 98 8.31 -0.77 22.36
CA GLY A 98 8.03 -0.33 20.99
C GLY A 98 6.54 -0.35 20.64
N ALA A 99 5.83 -1.42 21.03
CA ALA A 99 4.38 -1.54 20.84
C ALA A 99 3.61 -0.47 21.62
N LEU A 100 4.03 -0.17 22.86
CA LEU A 100 3.43 0.91 23.65
C LEU A 100 3.59 2.27 22.96
N LEU A 101 4.79 2.59 22.47
CA LEU A 101 5.03 3.84 21.74
C LEU A 101 4.20 3.93 20.45
N LEU A 102 4.10 2.83 19.70
CA LEU A 102 3.26 2.77 18.50
C LEU A 102 1.78 3.03 18.83
N ILE A 103 1.26 2.41 19.89
CA ILE A 103 -0.13 2.61 20.35
C ILE A 103 -0.35 4.06 20.76
N ILE A 104 0.58 4.66 21.52
CA ILE A 104 0.48 6.07 21.92
C ILE A 104 0.40 6.98 20.69
N ILE A 105 1.29 6.82 19.72
CA ILE A 105 1.30 7.64 18.49
C ILE A 105 -0.01 7.45 17.70
N LEU A 106 -0.47 6.21 17.55
CA LEU A 106 -1.73 5.90 16.87
C LEU A 106 -2.93 6.55 17.58
N LEU A 107 -2.98 6.48 18.91
CA LEU A 107 -4.05 7.09 19.70
C LEU A 107 -3.98 8.62 19.63
N LEU A 108 -2.78 9.21 19.65
CA LEU A 108 -2.65 10.66 19.48
C LEU A 108 -3.24 11.11 18.14
N LEU A 109 -2.90 10.40 17.05
CA LEU A 109 -3.44 10.68 15.73
C LEU A 109 -4.96 10.48 15.72
N ALA A 110 -5.46 9.34 16.18
CA ALA A 110 -6.88 8.98 16.10
C ALA A 110 -7.78 9.87 16.98
N LEU A 111 -7.32 10.25 18.18
CA LEU A 111 -8.13 10.98 19.14
C LEU A 111 -8.04 12.50 18.97
N PHE A 112 -6.87 13.04 18.61
CA PHE A 112 -6.68 14.49 18.53
C PHE A 112 -6.66 15.03 17.09
N SER A 113 -6.29 14.21 16.10
CA SER A 113 -6.16 14.68 14.72
C SER A 113 -6.49 13.60 13.68
N PRO A 114 -7.69 12.97 13.73
CA PRO A 114 -8.01 11.77 12.94
C PRO A 114 -7.93 11.97 11.42
N ASN A 115 -8.15 13.21 10.96
CA ASN A 115 -8.16 13.54 9.54
C ASN A 115 -6.83 14.12 9.04
N LEU A 116 -5.79 14.22 9.89
CA LEU A 116 -4.52 14.88 9.54
C LEU A 116 -3.83 14.24 8.33
N LEU A 117 -3.89 12.92 8.21
CA LEU A 117 -3.24 12.17 7.14
C LEU A 117 -4.19 11.84 5.97
N GLY A 118 -5.45 12.31 6.03
CA GLY A 118 -6.46 12.08 5.01
C GLY A 118 -6.59 13.22 4.01
N ASP A 119 -7.38 13.01 2.96
CA ASP A 119 -7.74 14.06 2.00
C ASP A 119 -9.21 14.48 2.19
N PRO A 120 -9.51 15.79 2.39
CA PRO A 120 -10.87 16.29 2.57
C PRO A 120 -11.83 15.91 1.44
N GLU A 121 -11.33 15.78 0.21
CA GLU A 121 -12.19 15.45 -0.94
C GLU A 121 -12.82 14.06 -0.81
N ASN A 122 -12.21 13.14 -0.05
CA ASN A 122 -12.77 11.80 0.14
C ASN A 122 -14.00 11.76 1.07
N PHE A 123 -14.36 12.88 1.71
CA PHE A 123 -15.64 13.04 2.40
C PHE A 123 -16.80 13.40 1.46
N THR A 124 -16.51 13.82 0.23
CA THR A 124 -17.53 14.02 -0.80
C THR A 124 -17.80 12.70 -1.53
N PRO A 125 -19.07 12.27 -1.69
CA PRO A 125 -19.40 11.06 -2.44
C PRO A 125 -18.84 11.10 -3.86
N ALA A 126 -18.42 9.93 -4.37
CA ALA A 126 -17.88 9.80 -5.71
C ALA A 126 -18.85 10.33 -6.78
N ASN A 127 -18.34 11.14 -7.69
CA ASN A 127 -19.06 11.58 -8.88
C ASN A 127 -18.23 11.24 -10.14
N PRO A 128 -18.68 10.26 -10.96
CA PRO A 128 -17.93 9.83 -12.14
C PRO A 128 -17.83 10.90 -13.24
N LEU A 129 -18.63 11.97 -13.16
CA LEU A 129 -18.65 13.05 -14.14
C LEU A 129 -17.78 14.25 -13.73
N VAL A 130 -17.28 14.29 -12.49
CA VAL A 130 -16.53 15.43 -11.95
C VAL A 130 -15.23 14.94 -11.33
N THR A 131 -14.13 15.13 -12.05
CA THR A 131 -12.78 14.88 -11.54
C THR A 131 -12.37 16.04 -10.63
N PRO A 132 -11.83 15.76 -9.43
CA PRO A 132 -11.32 16.81 -8.58
C PRO A 132 -10.08 17.51 -9.17
N PRO A 133 -9.83 18.78 -8.82
CA PRO A 133 -8.78 19.58 -9.43
C PRO A 133 -7.36 19.05 -9.15
N HIS A 134 -7.14 18.43 -7.99
CA HIS A 134 -5.82 17.96 -7.55
C HIS A 134 -5.84 16.51 -7.07
N ILE A 135 -6.29 15.61 -7.94
CA ILE A 135 -6.25 14.17 -7.67
C ILE A 135 -4.81 13.69 -7.34
N LYS A 136 -4.66 13.00 -6.21
CA LYS A 136 -3.42 12.41 -5.74
C LYS A 136 -3.73 11.16 -4.91
N PRO A 137 -2.80 10.19 -4.81
CA PRO A 137 -2.97 9.09 -3.89
C PRO A 137 -2.68 9.53 -2.45
N GLU A 138 -2.93 8.64 -1.49
CA GLU A 138 -2.55 8.83 -0.11
C GLU A 138 -1.03 9.03 0.05
N TRP A 139 -0.64 9.66 1.15
CA TRP A 139 0.71 10.18 1.38
C TRP A 139 1.82 9.14 1.19
N TYR A 140 1.57 7.88 1.57
CA TYR A 140 2.53 6.78 1.48
C TYR A 140 2.83 6.33 0.03
N PHE A 141 2.06 6.78 -0.96
CA PHE A 141 2.32 6.53 -2.39
C PHE A 141 2.84 7.75 -3.16
N LEU A 142 2.98 8.92 -2.51
CA LEU A 142 3.37 10.14 -3.21
C LEU A 142 4.76 10.06 -3.88
N PHE A 143 5.69 9.29 -3.30
CA PHE A 143 7.02 9.12 -3.89
C PHE A 143 6.94 8.38 -5.26
N ALA A 144 6.20 7.27 -5.33
CA ALA A 144 6.02 6.50 -6.55
C ALA A 144 5.18 7.27 -7.58
N TYR A 145 4.17 8.01 -7.10
CA TYR A 145 3.37 8.90 -7.95
C TYR A 145 4.22 10.02 -8.57
N ALA A 146 5.18 10.58 -7.84
CA ALA A 146 6.11 11.56 -8.38
C ALA A 146 7.01 10.94 -9.47
N ILE A 147 7.52 9.73 -9.27
CA ILE A 147 8.31 8.99 -10.27
C ILE A 147 7.47 8.77 -11.55
N LEU A 148 6.24 8.25 -11.40
CA LEU A 148 5.32 8.03 -12.52
C LEU A 148 5.11 9.28 -13.37
N ARG A 149 4.86 10.44 -12.72
CA ARG A 149 4.61 11.71 -13.42
C ARG A 149 5.86 12.37 -14.00
N SER A 150 7.05 11.95 -13.58
CA SER A 150 8.31 12.53 -14.04
C SER A 150 8.69 12.09 -15.47
N ILE A 151 8.05 11.05 -15.99
CA ILE A 151 8.33 10.51 -17.33
C ILE A 151 7.18 10.87 -18.28
N PRO A 152 7.43 11.67 -19.34
CA PRO A 152 6.40 12.08 -20.31
C PRO A 152 6.09 10.97 -21.33
N ASN A 153 5.96 9.73 -20.86
CA ASN A 153 5.56 8.56 -21.64
C ASN A 153 4.77 7.62 -20.73
N LYS A 154 3.57 7.20 -21.15
CA LYS A 154 2.70 6.36 -20.32
C LYS A 154 3.34 5.03 -19.93
N LEU A 155 3.88 4.29 -20.90
CA LEU A 155 4.54 3.01 -20.65
C LEU A 155 5.82 3.20 -19.81
N GLY A 156 6.65 4.18 -20.17
CA GLY A 156 7.88 4.50 -19.44
C GLY A 156 7.61 4.88 -17.98
N GLY A 157 6.60 5.71 -17.73
CA GLY A 157 6.19 6.07 -16.37
C GLY A 157 5.68 4.87 -15.57
N VAL A 158 4.88 3.99 -16.18
CA VAL A 158 4.40 2.77 -15.52
C VAL A 158 5.56 1.82 -15.19
N LEU A 159 6.50 1.64 -16.11
CA LEU A 159 7.69 0.82 -15.87
C LEU A 159 8.56 1.40 -14.76
N ALA A 160 8.81 2.71 -14.75
CA ALA A 160 9.59 3.35 -13.70
C ALA A 160 8.92 3.28 -12.32
N LEU A 161 7.59 3.38 -12.26
CA LEU A 161 6.84 3.14 -11.03
C LEU A 161 7.06 1.70 -10.53
N LEU A 162 6.98 0.71 -11.40
CA LEU A 162 7.22 -0.70 -11.02
C LEU A 162 8.65 -0.92 -10.53
N PHE A 163 9.65 -0.39 -11.23
CA PHE A 163 11.07 -0.48 -10.85
C PHE A 163 11.44 0.33 -9.60
N SER A 164 10.56 1.18 -9.09
CA SER A 164 10.81 1.88 -7.82
C SER A 164 10.55 1.00 -6.59
N ILE A 165 9.90 -0.15 -6.77
CA ILE A 165 9.51 -1.07 -5.70
C ILE A 165 10.19 -2.44 -5.84
N LEU A 166 10.39 -2.90 -7.09
CA LEU A 166 11.07 -4.15 -7.43
C LEU A 166 12.59 -4.04 -7.28
#